data_AF-E9I0W9-F1
#
_entry.id   AF-E9I0W9-F1
#
_cell.length_a   1.000
_cell.length_b   1.000
_cell.length_c   1.000
_cell.angle_alpha   90.00
_cell.angle_beta   90.00
_cell.angle_gamma   90.00
#
_symmetry.space_group_name_H-M   'P 1'
#
loop_
_entity.id
_entity.type
_entity.pdbx_description
1 polymer ?
#
loop_
_entity_poly.entity_id
_entity_poly.type
_entity_poly.pdbx_seq_one_letter_code
_entity_poly.pdbx_strand_id
1 'polypeptide(L)' 'RLAIIPQDLFIFSGIVRENLNPIGQYSDRQLWKSLESCHMRETVARWPIGLSTDVQERGRLFSVGQKQLLCLARALL' A
#
# COMPACT_ATOMS: atom_id res chain seq x y z
N ARG A 1 -13.25 3.34 15.19
CA ARG A 1 -12.80 4.07 13.98
C ARG A 1 -13.43 3.37 12.78
N LEU A 2 -14.08 4.11 11.89
CA LEU A 2 -14.68 3.58 10.67
C LEU A 2 -13.72 3.86 9.50
N ALA A 3 -13.43 2.85 8.67
CA ALA A 3 -12.69 3.01 7.44
C ALA A 3 -13.58 2.56 6.27
N ILE A 4 -13.54 3.29 5.15
CA ILE A 4 -14.33 3.01 3.95
C ILE A 4 -13.38 2.75 2.80
N ILE A 5 -13.57 1.64 2.10
CA ILE A 5 -12.84 1.30 0.87
C ILE A 5 -13.79 1.54 -0.31
N PRO A 6 -13.52 2.53 -1.18
CA PRO A 6 -14.36 2.81 -2.34
C PRO A 6 -14.26 1.68 -3.38
N GLN A 7 -15.28 1.54 -4.24
CA GLN A 7 -15.23 0.59 -5.35
C GLN A 7 -14.20 0.99 -6.41
N ASP A 8 -14.04 2.31 -6.66
CA ASP A 8 -12.97 2.86 -7.50
C ASP A 8 -11.71 3.12 -6.67
N LEU A 9 -10.69 2.30 -6.88
CA LEU A 9 -9.45 2.32 -6.11
C LEU A 9 -8.48 3.32 -6.72
N PHE A 10 -8.09 4.31 -5.92
CA PHE A 10 -7.10 5.28 -6.34
C PHE A 10 -5.75 5.04 -5.65
N ILE A 11 -4.73 4.78 -6.46
CA ILE A 11 -3.33 4.75 -6.06
C ILE A 11 -2.65 5.95 -6.69
N PHE A 12 -1.99 6.77 -5.87
CA PHE A 12 -1.27 7.95 -6.30
C PHE A 12 0.09 7.56 -6.89
N SER A 13 0.60 8.37 -7.82
CA SER A 13 2.01 8.32 -8.20
C SER A 13 2.89 8.74 -7.03
N GLY A 14 4.05 8.12 -6.87
CA GLY A 14 4.93 8.31 -5.71
C GLY A 14 5.53 6.98 -5.28
N ILE A 15 5.88 6.78 -4.01
CA ILE A 15 6.35 5.47 -3.54
C ILE A 15 5.26 4.67 -2.81
N VAL A 16 5.46 3.36 -2.65
CA VAL A 16 4.53 2.48 -1.91
C VAL A 16 4.26 3.02 -0.50
N ARG A 17 5.30 3.52 0.17
CA ARG A 17 5.21 4.12 1.51
C ARG A 17 4.20 5.26 1.57
N GLU A 18 4.25 6.19 0.62
CA GLU A 18 3.38 7.38 0.60
C GLU A 18 1.93 6.99 0.34
N ASN A 19 1.71 5.96 -0.49
CA ASN A 19 0.39 5.40 -0.70
C ASN A 19 -0.17 4.74 0.56
N LEU A 20 0.67 4.09 1.37
CA LEU A 20 0.26 3.47 2.64
C LEU A 20 0.07 4.49 3.77
N ASN A 21 0.93 5.49 3.83
CA ASN A 21 1.05 6.42 4.96
C ASN A 21 1.41 7.84 4.47
N PRO A 22 0.43 8.58 3.91
CA PRO A 22 0.67 9.91 3.32
C PRO A 22 1.18 10.95 4.32
N ILE A 23 0.83 10.80 5.60
CA ILE A 23 1.16 11.77 6.68
C ILE A 23 2.45 11.36 7.42
N GLY A 24 3.00 10.17 7.15
CA GLY A 24 4.23 9.71 7.80
C GLY A 24 4.06 9.33 9.29
N GLN A 25 2.84 9.02 9.75
CA GLN A 25 2.54 8.75 11.18
C GLN A 25 2.93 7.35 11.65
N TYR A 26 3.08 6.40 10.73
CA TYR A 26 3.41 5.01 11.03
C TYR A 26 4.87 4.66 10.72
N SER A 27 5.47 3.87 11.60
CA SER A 27 6.80 3.29 11.40
C SER A 27 6.80 2.18 10.34
N ASP A 28 7.96 1.91 9.74
CA ASP A 28 8.13 0.84 8.74
C ASP A 28 7.67 -0.51 9.26
N ARG A 29 7.90 -0.80 10.54
CA ARG A 29 7.43 -2.03 11.18
C ARG A 29 5.90 -2.14 11.15
N GLN A 30 5.18 -1.03 11.38
CA GLN A 30 3.72 -1.01 11.29
C GLN A 30 3.23 -1.16 9.84
N LEU A 31 3.91 -0.51 8.89
CA LEU A 31 3.59 -0.64 7.46
C LEU A 31 3.78 -2.08 6.97
N TRP A 32 4.90 -2.72 7.31
CA TRP A 32 5.14 -4.12 6.96
C TRP A 32 4.14 -5.06 7.63
N LYS A 33 3.75 -4.78 8.87
CA LYS A 33 2.71 -5.56 9.56
C LYS A 33 1.35 -5.43 8.89
N SER A 34 0.94 -4.23 8.44
CA SER A 34 -0.34 -4.09 7.74
C SER A 34 -0.33 -4.75 6.36
N LEU A 35 0.79 -4.67 5.64
CA LEU A 35 1.00 -5.39 4.38
C LEU A 35 0.96 -6.91 4.57
N GLU A 36 1.51 -7.43 5.67
CA GLU A 36 1.47 -8.85 6.00
C GLU A 36 0.05 -9.34 6.29
N SER A 37 -0.72 -8.59 7.08
CA SER A 37 -2.15 -8.87 7.34
C SER A 37 -3.03 -8.88 6.08
N CYS A 38 -2.57 -8.25 5.00
CA CYS A 38 -3.27 -8.17 3.72
C CYS A 38 -2.61 -8.99 2.61
N HIS A 39 -1.68 -9.90 2.94
CA HIS A 39 -0.97 -10.74 1.96
C HIS A 39 -0.21 -9.95 0.87
N MET A 40 0.18 -8.71 1.17
CA MET A 40 0.91 -7.81 0.26
C MET A 40 2.40 -7.70 0.60
N ARG A 41 2.85 -8.24 1.74
CA ARG A 41 4.25 -8.19 2.15
C ARG A 41 5.20 -8.71 1.08
N GLU A 42 4.97 -9.90 0.57
CA GLU A 42 5.81 -10.53 -0.47
C GLU A 42 5.76 -9.75 -1.78
N THR A 43 4.58 -9.24 -2.17
CA THR A 43 4.39 -8.43 -3.37
C THR A 43 5.23 -7.15 -3.33
N VAL A 44 5.38 -6.53 -2.16
CA VAL A 44 6.21 -5.32 -2.00
C VAL A 44 7.68 -5.67 -1.78
N ALA A 45 7.97 -6.74 -1.02
CA ALA A 45 9.33 -7.19 -0.70
C ALA A 45 10.09 -7.79 -1.89
N ARG A 46 9.40 -8.22 -2.95
CA ARG A 46 10.04 -8.69 -4.19
C ARG A 46 10.87 -7.60 -4.88
N TRP A 47 10.58 -6.33 -4.60
CA TRP A 47 11.33 -5.21 -5.16
C TRP A 47 12.51 -4.86 -4.24
N PRO A 48 13.73 -4.68 -4.77
CA PRO A 48 14.92 -4.43 -3.95
C PRO A 48 14.81 -3.24 -2.99
N ILE A 49 14.01 -2.24 -3.38
CA ILE A 49 13.79 -1.00 -2.60
C ILE A 49 12.50 -1.02 -1.77
N GLY A 50 11.72 -2.12 -1.81
CA GLY A 50 10.59 -2.38 -0.92
C GLY A 50 9.57 -1.24 -0.85
N LEU A 51 9.37 -0.67 0.34
CA LEU A 51 8.44 0.46 0.58
C LEU A 51 8.79 1.72 -0.24
N SER A 52 10.05 1.87 -0.65
CA SER A 52 10.50 2.97 -1.51
C SER A 52 10.34 2.67 -3.00
N THR A 53 9.66 1.57 -3.37
CA THR A 53 9.37 1.27 -4.77
C THR A 53 8.48 2.35 -5.36
N ASP A 54 8.93 2.91 -6.48
CA ASP A 54 8.17 3.86 -7.29
C ASP A 54 6.91 3.19 -7.82
N VAL A 55 5.78 3.79 -7.50
CA VAL A 55 4.46 3.50 -8.00
C VAL A 55 4.20 4.45 -9.16
N GLN A 56 4.48 3.97 -10.38
CA GLN A 56 4.21 4.69 -11.62
C GLN A 56 2.73 5.07 -11.77
N GLU A 57 2.40 5.88 -12.78
CA GLU A 57 1.06 6.46 -13.00
C GLU A 57 -0.10 5.52 -12.67
N ARG A 58 -0.92 5.93 -11.70
CA ARG A 58 -2.14 5.25 -11.23
C ARG A 58 -1.92 3.81 -10.72
N GLY A 59 -0.72 3.49 -10.26
CA GLY A 59 -0.40 2.19 -9.69
C GLY A 59 -0.47 1.04 -10.69
N ARG A 60 -0.07 1.26 -11.96
CA ARG A 60 -0.01 0.22 -12.99
C ARG A 60 0.81 -1.02 -12.59
N LEU A 61 1.71 -0.89 -11.62
CA LEU A 61 2.48 -2.00 -11.05
C LEU A 61 1.63 -3.01 -10.27
N PHE A 62 0.40 -2.66 -9.91
CA PHE A 62 -0.52 -3.49 -9.16
C PHE A 62 -1.72 -3.90 -10.01
N SER A 63 -2.10 -5.17 -9.92
CA SER A 63 -3.40 -5.63 -10.40
C SER A 63 -4.54 -4.96 -9.63
N VAL A 64 -5.77 -5.03 -10.14
CA VAL A 64 -6.94 -4.49 -9.43
C VAL A 64 -7.08 -5.07 -8.02
N GLY A 65 -6.92 -6.39 -7.88
CA GLY A 65 -6.96 -7.05 -6.57
C GLY A 65 -5.83 -6.60 -5.64
N GLN A 66 -4.61 -6.40 -6.15
CA GLN A 66 -3.51 -5.88 -5.34
C GLN A 66 -3.76 -4.44 -4.88
N LYS A 67 -4.42 -3.61 -5.69
CA LYS A 67 -4.84 -2.27 -5.27
C LYS A 67 -5.87 -2.34 -4.13
N GLN A 68 -6.81 -3.31 -4.17
CA GLN A 68 -7.76 -3.52 -3.07
C GLN A 68 -7.05 -3.90 -1.78
N LEU A 69 -6.11 -4.85 -1.85
CA LEU A 69 -5.34 -5.29 -0.70
C LEU A 69 -4.45 -4.17 -0.14
N LEU A 70 -3.89 -3.32 -1.00
CA LEU A 70 -3.14 -2.15 -0.57
C LEU A 70 -4.04 -1.11 0.13
N CYS A 71 -5.25 -0.88 -0.38
CA CYS A 71 -6.26 -0.05 0.29
C CYS A 71 -6.73 -0.65 1.61
N LEU A 72 -6.85 -1.98 1.70
CA LEU A 72 -7.14 -2.66 2.95
C LEU A 72 -6.00 -2.49 3.97
N ALA A 73 -4.75 -2.62 3.53
CA ALA A 73 -3.58 -2.40 4.37
C ALA A 73 -3.54 -0.96 4.93
N ARG A 74 -3.98 0.04 4.14
CA ARG A 74 -4.17 1.43 4.60
C ARG A 74 -5.25 1.55 5.67
N ALA A 75 -6.37 0.84 5.51
CA ALA A 75 -7.50 0.88 6.45
C ALA A 75 -7.18 0.21 7.81
N LEU A 76 -6.19 -0.68 7.86
CA LEU A 76 -5.72 -1.34 9.07
C LEU A 76 -4.72 -0.49 9.89
N LEU A 77 -4.18 0.58 9.30
CA LEU A 77 -3.29 1.54 9.97
C LEU A 77 -4.12 2.60 10.69
#